data_AF-A0A533XU44-F1
#
_entry.id   AF-A0A533XU44-F1
#
_cell.length_a   1.000
_cell.length_b   1.000
_cell.length_c   1.000
_cell.angle_alpha   90.00
_cell.angle_beta   90.00
_cell.angle_gamma   90.00
#
_symmetry.space_group_name_H-M   'P 1'
#
loop_
_entity.id
_entity.type
_entity.pdbx_description
1 polymer ?
#
loop_
_entity_poly.entity_id
_entity_poly.type
_entity_poly.pdbx_seq_one_letter_code
_entity_poly.pdbx_strand_id
1 'polypeptide(L)'
;MAERHSHQSMRGTSCAGLLLGAAALLWSPATAAQGTVSQALQVQQVQPRTMDRTLEGMRKGVLTRAMDGTAWIDGRTYTFPADALVENQSGRQLQGKDLRFDDVQYSVEYWLDGNQISQMVIYFPE
;
A
#
# COMPACT_ATOMS: atom_id res chain seq x y z
N MET A 1 44.30 -24.01 -32.61
CA MET A 1 43.96 -22.58 -32.53
C MET A 1 45.02 -21.92 -31.66
N ALA A 2 45.77 -21.01 -32.27
CA ALA A 2 46.78 -20.11 -31.72
C ALA A 2 46.17 -19.22 -30.60
N GLU A 3 46.88 -18.57 -29.68
CA GLU A 3 48.30 -18.29 -29.44
C GLU A 3 48.35 -17.77 -27.98
N ARG A 4 49.37 -18.13 -27.20
CA ARG A 4 49.67 -17.48 -25.91
C ARG A 4 50.99 -16.70 -26.07
N HIS A 5 50.90 -15.38 -26.01
CA HIS A 5 52.02 -14.45 -25.78
C HIS A 5 51.52 -13.48 -24.70
N SER A 6 51.96 -13.59 -23.44
CA SER A 6 53.16 -12.94 -22.88
C SER A 6 53.30 -11.48 -23.34
N HIS A 7 53.22 -10.52 -22.43
CA HIS A 7 54.34 -9.65 -22.06
C HIS A 7 53.91 -8.46 -21.17
N GLN A 8 54.69 -8.30 -20.09
CA GLN A 8 55.07 -7.06 -19.41
C GLN A 8 54.03 -6.23 -18.63
N SER A 9 54.03 -6.56 -17.34
CA SER A 9 53.90 -5.62 -16.22
C SER A 9 54.83 -4.41 -16.38
N MET A 10 54.24 -3.21 -16.41
CA MET A 10 54.96 -1.95 -16.24
C MET A 10 54.97 -1.55 -14.77
N ARG A 11 56.13 -1.02 -14.39
CA ARG A 11 56.61 -0.64 -13.07
C ARG A 11 55.94 0.61 -12.53
N GLY A 12 55.96 0.72 -11.20
CA GLY A 12 56.09 1.99 -10.46
C GLY A 12 54.75 2.62 -10.14
N THR A 13 54.47 3.12 -8.94
CA THR A 13 55.36 3.58 -7.87
C THR A 13 54.61 3.52 -6.56
N SER A 14 55.25 2.90 -5.56
CA SER A 14 54.91 3.08 -4.15
C SER A 14 55.38 4.47 -3.72
N CYS A 15 54.60 5.19 -2.91
CA CYS A 15 55.05 5.89 -1.70
C CYS A 15 53.95 6.77 -1.10
N ALA A 16 53.55 6.38 0.11
CA ALA A 16 53.06 7.17 1.23
C ALA A 16 52.74 8.66 1.02
N GLY A 17 51.47 9.01 1.24
CA GLY A 17 51.00 10.38 1.44
C GLY A 17 50.02 10.46 2.60
N LEU A 18 50.57 10.61 3.79
CA LEU A 18 50.04 11.26 5.00
C LEU A 18 48.51 11.45 5.14
N LEU A 19 47.94 10.69 6.08
CA LEU A 19 46.74 11.06 6.84
C LEU A 19 47.04 12.30 7.69
N LEU A 20 46.34 13.42 7.47
CA LEU A 20 46.21 14.49 8.47
C LEU A 20 44.96 15.35 8.18
N GLY A 21 44.01 15.31 9.12
CA GLY A 21 43.23 16.47 9.56
C GLY A 21 42.07 16.97 8.69
N ALA A 22 40.84 16.68 9.13
CA ALA A 22 39.77 17.69 9.27
C ALA A 22 38.50 17.04 9.87
N ALA A 23 38.56 16.59 11.12
CA ALA A 23 37.37 16.42 11.93
C ALA A 23 36.95 17.79 12.44
N ALA A 24 36.19 18.57 11.65
CA ALA A 24 35.38 19.71 12.12
C ALA A 24 34.71 20.47 10.96
N LEU A 25 33.69 19.93 10.29
CA LEU A 25 32.73 20.75 9.52
C LEU A 25 31.34 20.07 9.39
N LEU A 26 30.87 19.39 10.44
CA LEU A 26 29.45 18.97 10.55
C LEU A 26 28.64 20.03 11.31
N TRP A 27 28.83 21.31 10.98
CA TRP A 27 27.84 22.34 11.28
C TRP A 27 28.07 23.53 10.35
N SER A 28 27.38 23.53 9.22
CA SER A 28 27.15 24.73 8.43
C SER A 28 25.68 24.71 8.02
N PRO A 29 24.89 25.75 8.34
CA PRO A 29 23.55 25.89 7.79
C PRO A 29 23.70 26.14 6.29
N ALA A 30 23.04 25.32 5.48
CA ALA A 30 22.94 25.51 4.04
C ALA A 30 22.12 26.78 3.77
N THR A 31 22.79 27.93 3.68
CA THR A 31 22.19 29.18 3.23
C THR A 31 22.36 29.27 1.71
N ALA A 32 21.23 29.45 1.03
CA ALA A 32 21.08 29.80 -0.38
C ALA A 32 21.38 28.72 -1.44
N ALA A 33 20.38 27.84 -1.62
CA ALA A 33 19.98 27.42 -2.96
C ALA A 33 18.46 27.58 -3.07
N GLN A 34 18.01 28.82 -3.29
CA GLN A 34 16.66 29.08 -3.79
C GLN A 34 16.63 28.67 -5.26
N GLY A 35 16.11 27.47 -5.50
CA GLY A 35 15.84 26.94 -6.83
C GLY A 35 14.78 25.87 -6.68
N THR A 36 13.52 26.31 -6.53
CA THR A 36 12.32 25.50 -6.73
C THR A 36 12.43 24.07 -6.21
N VAL A 37 12.48 23.91 -4.89
CA VAL A 37 12.07 22.63 -4.28
C VAL A 37 10.56 22.57 -4.46
N SER A 38 10.20 21.92 -5.56
CA SER A 38 8.86 21.51 -5.93
C SER A 38 8.12 21.06 -4.68
N GLN A 39 6.99 21.71 -4.45
CA GLN A 39 5.87 21.27 -3.63
C GLN A 39 6.11 19.86 -3.14
N ALA A 40 6.66 19.74 -1.92
CA ALA A 40 6.58 18.49 -1.19
C ALA A 40 5.09 18.17 -1.19
N LEU A 41 4.68 17.21 -2.02
CA LEU A 41 3.38 16.60 -1.96
C LEU A 41 3.24 16.23 -0.50
N GLN A 42 2.46 17.03 0.22
CA GLN A 42 1.94 16.65 1.50
C GLN A 42 1.08 15.44 1.16
N VAL A 43 1.67 14.25 1.27
CA VAL A 43 0.94 13.00 1.32
C VAL A 43 0.06 13.19 2.52
N GLN A 44 -1.16 13.66 2.27
CA GLN A 44 -2.20 13.78 3.26
C GLN A 44 -2.30 12.37 3.84
N GLN A 45 -1.81 12.20 5.07
CA GLN A 45 -1.91 10.93 5.76
C GLN A 45 -3.41 10.71 5.92
N VAL A 46 -4.00 9.94 4.99
CA VAL A 46 -5.40 9.52 5.08
C VAL A 46 -5.47 8.71 6.36
N GLN A 47 -6.09 9.28 7.39
CA GLN A 47 -6.33 8.57 8.64
C GLN A 47 -7.06 7.27 8.27
N PRO A 48 -6.57 6.09 8.69
CA PRO A 48 -7.30 4.85 8.48
C PRO A 48 -8.68 5.01 9.12
N ARG A 49 -9.73 4.93 8.32
CA ARG A 49 -11.10 4.93 8.85
C ARG A 49 -11.35 3.58 9.50
N THR A 50 -11.86 3.59 10.72
CA THR A 50 -12.24 2.39 11.47
C THR A 50 -13.70 2.05 11.18
N MET A 51 -14.02 0.75 11.16
CA MET A 51 -15.41 0.30 11.06
C MET A 51 -16.25 0.77 12.26
N ASP A 52 -17.40 1.38 11.98
CA ASP A 52 -18.39 1.79 12.96
C ASP A 52 -19.60 0.84 12.91
N ARG A 53 -19.61 -0.11 13.85
CA ARG A 53 -20.68 -1.12 14.00
C ARG A 53 -21.91 -0.56 14.74
N THR A 54 -21.85 0.67 15.25
CA THR A 54 -22.99 1.31 15.92
C THR A 54 -23.93 2.00 14.94
N LEU A 55 -23.55 2.10 13.66
CA LEU A 55 -24.42 2.58 12.62
C LEU A 55 -25.69 1.72 12.53
N GLU A 56 -26.82 2.39 12.55
CA GLU A 56 -28.13 1.82 12.26
C GLU A 56 -28.20 1.33 10.80
N GLY A 57 -29.10 0.38 10.53
CA GLY A 57 -29.32 -0.11 9.17
C GLY A 57 -28.38 -1.22 8.70
N MET A 58 -27.69 -1.89 9.63
CA MET A 58 -26.95 -3.12 9.36
C MET A 58 -27.87 -4.18 8.74
N ARG A 59 -27.34 -4.88 7.74
CA ARG A 59 -28.00 -5.99 7.04
C ARG A 59 -27.12 -7.22 7.08
N LYS A 60 -27.77 -8.39 7.08
CA LYS A 60 -27.13 -9.69 6.93
C LYS A 60 -27.45 -10.26 5.57
N GLY A 61 -26.53 -11.03 5.00
CA GLY A 61 -26.76 -11.71 3.74
C GLY A 61 -25.66 -12.70 3.40
N VAL A 62 -25.79 -13.31 2.23
CA VAL A 62 -24.83 -14.22 1.65
C VAL A 62 -24.17 -13.58 0.45
N LEU A 63 -22.88 -13.27 0.57
CA LEU A 63 -22.03 -12.83 -0.52
C LEU A 63 -21.64 -14.04 -1.36
N THR A 64 -22.00 -14.01 -2.65
CA THR A 64 -21.75 -15.10 -3.60
C THR A 64 -20.71 -14.75 -4.66
N ARG A 65 -20.49 -13.45 -4.88
CA ARG A 65 -19.47 -12.92 -5.78
C ARG A 65 -19.07 -11.52 -5.37
N ALA A 66 -17.78 -11.19 -5.50
CA ALA A 66 -17.31 -9.81 -5.55
C ALA A 66 -16.26 -9.67 -6.65
N MET A 67 -16.41 -8.67 -7.51
CA MET A 67 -15.47 -8.38 -8.60
C MET A 67 -15.56 -6.90 -9.00
N ASP A 68 -14.40 -6.28 -9.23
CA ASP A 68 -14.26 -4.91 -9.72
C ASP A 68 -15.09 -3.87 -8.94
N GLY A 69 -15.10 -3.99 -7.61
CA GLY A 69 -15.84 -3.07 -6.72
C GLY A 69 -17.36 -3.30 -6.71
N THR A 70 -17.84 -4.42 -7.24
CA THR A 70 -19.24 -4.83 -7.21
C THR A 70 -19.42 -6.09 -6.36
N ALA A 71 -20.47 -6.15 -5.54
CA ALA A 71 -20.81 -7.27 -4.68
C ALA A 71 -22.21 -7.82 -5.01
N TRP A 72 -22.34 -9.15 -5.06
CA TRP A 72 -23.61 -9.86 -5.23
C TRP A 72 -24.01 -10.54 -3.92
N ILE A 73 -24.98 -9.94 -3.25
CA ILE A 73 -25.47 -10.37 -1.94
C ILE A 73 -26.95 -10.69 -2.06
N ASP A 74 -27.34 -11.91 -1.70
CA ASP A 74 -28.73 -12.40 -1.76
C ASP A 74 -29.42 -12.13 -3.13
N GLY A 75 -28.68 -12.33 -4.22
CA GLY A 75 -29.19 -12.13 -5.58
C GLY A 75 -29.33 -10.66 -6.01
N ARG A 76 -28.87 -9.71 -5.19
CA ARG A 76 -28.85 -8.26 -5.50
C ARG A 76 -27.43 -7.77 -5.69
N THR A 77 -27.29 -6.75 -6.54
CA THR A 77 -26.02 -6.13 -6.88
C THR A 77 -25.85 -4.82 -6.14
N TYR A 78 -24.68 -4.66 -5.51
CA TYR A 78 -24.27 -3.47 -4.78
C TYR A 78 -22.88 -3.02 -5.23
N THR A 79 -22.55 -1.76 -5.02
CA THR A 79 -21.25 -1.18 -5.39
C THR A 79 -20.50 -0.69 -4.16
N PHE A 80 -19.17 -0.79 -4.18
CA PHE A 80 -18.31 -0.19 -3.18
C PHE A 80 -17.91 1.23 -3.63
N PRO A 81 -18.21 2.29 -2.84
CA PRO A 81 -17.55 3.57 -2.99
C PRO A 81 -16.06 3.41 -2.68
N ALA A 82 -15.25 4.34 -3.18
CA ALA A 82 -13.79 4.30 -3.02
C ALA A 82 -13.33 4.30 -1.55
N ASP A 83 -14.17 4.79 -0.64
CA ASP A 83 -13.91 4.91 0.79
C ASP A 83 -14.69 3.90 1.65
N ALA A 84 -15.27 2.87 1.04
CA ALA A 84 -15.90 1.78 1.76
C ALA A 84 -14.92 1.04 2.67
N LEU A 85 -15.39 0.66 3.85
CA LEU A 85 -14.59 -0.13 4.79
C LEU A 85 -14.98 -1.59 4.68
N VAL A 86 -14.01 -2.43 4.33
CA VAL A 86 -14.22 -3.88 4.28
C VAL A 86 -13.23 -4.56 5.20
N GLU A 87 -13.71 -5.47 6.04
CA GLU A 87 -12.89 -6.27 6.95
C GLU A 87 -13.30 -7.74 6.86
N ASN A 88 -12.38 -8.65 7.18
CA ASN A 88 -12.77 -10.02 7.51
C ASN A 88 -13.23 -10.13 8.98
N GLN A 89 -13.73 -11.30 9.36
CA GLN A 89 -14.16 -11.57 10.75
C GLN A 89 -13.06 -11.40 11.82
N SER A 90 -11.78 -11.43 11.44
CA SER A 90 -10.66 -11.17 12.37
C SER A 90 -10.32 -9.67 12.49
N GLY A 91 -11.08 -8.78 11.86
CA GLY A 91 -10.84 -7.34 11.84
C GLY A 91 -9.70 -6.91 10.91
N ARG A 92 -9.22 -7.78 10.02
CA ARG A 92 -8.21 -7.42 9.01
C ARG A 92 -8.89 -6.66 7.89
N GLN A 93 -8.43 -5.42 7.66
CA GLN A 93 -8.90 -4.60 6.55
C GLN A 93 -8.57 -5.23 5.20
N LEU A 94 -9.56 -5.18 4.31
CA LEU A 94 -9.51 -5.64 2.93
C LEU A 94 -9.77 -4.43 2.02
N GLN A 95 -9.10 -4.38 0.88
CA GLN A 95 -9.40 -3.40 -0.15
C GLN A 95 -10.59 -3.90 -0.96
N GLY A 96 -11.74 -3.21 -0.90
CA GLY A 96 -12.97 -3.63 -1.58
C GLY A 96 -12.80 -3.89 -3.09
N LYS A 97 -11.97 -3.09 -3.75
CA LYS A 97 -11.61 -3.24 -5.17
C LYS A 97 -10.77 -4.49 -5.49
N ASP A 98 -10.04 -5.02 -4.51
CA ASP A 98 -9.17 -6.18 -4.66
C ASP A 98 -9.89 -7.48 -4.25
N LEU A 99 -11.16 -7.38 -3.83
CA LEU A 99 -11.97 -8.54 -3.51
C LEU A 99 -12.34 -9.28 -4.80
N ARG A 100 -11.88 -10.52 -4.88
CA ARG A 100 -12.24 -11.45 -5.94
C ARG A 100 -12.75 -12.73 -5.31
N PHE A 101 -14.06 -12.87 -5.30
CA PHE A 101 -14.75 -14.06 -4.83
C PHE A 101 -15.58 -14.63 -5.95
N ASP A 102 -15.42 -15.93 -6.17
CA ASP A 102 -16.22 -16.71 -7.10
C ASP A 102 -16.50 -18.08 -6.45
N ASP A 103 -17.66 -18.66 -6.75
CA ASP A 103 -18.11 -20.01 -6.38
C ASP A 103 -18.23 -20.35 -4.88
N VAL A 104 -17.76 -19.49 -3.97
CA VAL A 104 -17.86 -19.68 -2.51
C VAL A 104 -18.88 -18.71 -1.91
N GLN A 105 -19.76 -19.23 -1.07
CA GLN A 105 -20.72 -18.44 -0.31
C GLN A 105 -20.11 -17.99 1.02
N TYR A 106 -20.16 -16.69 1.29
CA TYR A 106 -19.68 -16.10 2.53
C TYR A 106 -20.84 -15.40 3.24
N SER A 107 -20.99 -15.64 4.54
CA SER A 107 -21.88 -14.82 5.35
C SER A 107 -21.28 -13.41 5.45
N VAL A 108 -22.13 -12.39 5.37
CA VAL A 108 -21.70 -10.99 5.49
C VAL A 108 -22.64 -10.17 6.37
N GLU A 109 -22.05 -9.21 7.06
CA GLU A 109 -22.76 -8.06 7.65
C GLU A 109 -22.37 -6.82 6.85
N TYR A 110 -23.35 -6.00 6.45
CA TYR A 110 -23.08 -4.84 5.60
C TYR A 110 -24.03 -3.67 5.89
N TRP A 111 -23.54 -2.46 5.63
CA TRP A 111 -24.26 -1.20 5.78
C TRP A 111 -24.36 -0.52 4.42
N LEU A 112 -25.48 0.17 4.19
CA LEU A 112 -25.73 0.87 2.93
C LEU A 112 -25.77 2.38 3.14
N ASP A 113 -25.19 3.10 2.18
CA ASP A 113 -25.49 4.50 1.91
C ASP A 113 -26.19 4.58 0.53
N GLY A 114 -27.51 4.75 0.56
CA GLY A 114 -28.36 4.55 -0.62
C GLY A 114 -28.26 3.12 -1.16
N ASN A 115 -27.74 2.98 -2.38
CA ASN A 115 -27.52 1.69 -3.06
C ASN A 115 -26.05 1.23 -3.04
N GLN A 116 -25.20 1.91 -2.29
CA GLN A 116 -23.77 1.60 -2.18
C GLN A 116 -23.45 1.03 -0.81
N ILE A 117 -22.45 0.14 -0.73
CA ILE A 117 -22.02 -0.44 0.55
C ILE A 117 -21.02 0.49 1.21
N SER A 118 -21.39 1.09 2.33
CA SER A 118 -20.48 1.94 3.10
C SER A 118 -19.50 1.14 3.95
N GLN A 119 -19.96 0.00 4.51
CA GLN A 119 -19.14 -0.88 5.34
C GLN A 119 -19.54 -2.35 5.15
N MET A 120 -18.60 -3.29 5.24
CA MET A 120 -18.85 -4.73 5.16
C MET A 120 -17.88 -5.56 6.01
N VAL A 121 -18.42 -6.54 6.73
CA VAL A 121 -17.66 -7.63 7.37
C VAL A 121 -17.90 -8.93 6.63
N ILE A 122 -16.82 -9.63 6.26
CA ILE A 122 -16.86 -10.92 5.58
C ILE A 122 -16.46 -12.05 6.55
N TYR A 123 -17.35 -13.03 6.68
CA TYR A 123 -17.13 -14.22 7.49
C TYR A 123 -16.70 -15.37 6.58
N PHE A 124 -15.42 -15.73 6.67
CA PHE A 124 -14.84 -16.82 5.90
C PHE A 124 -15.16 -18.16 6.58
N PRO A 125 -15.61 -19.18 5.83
CA PRO A 125 -15.73 -20.53 6.37
C PRO A 125 -14.36 -21.05 6.81
N GLU A 126 -14.34 -21.84 7.89
CA GLU A 126 -13.14 -22.52 8.39
C GLU A 126 -12.69 -23.67 7.47
#